data_AF-A0A8T5U695-F1
#
_entry.id   AF-A0A8T5U695-F1
#
_cell.length_a   1.000
_cell.length_b   1.000
_cell.length_c   1.000
_cell.angle_alpha   90.00
_cell.angle_beta   90.00
_cell.angle_gamma   90.00
#
_symmetry.space_group_name_H-M   'P 1'
#
loop_
_entity.id
_entity.type
_entity.pdbx_description
1 polymer ?
#
loop_
_entity_poly.entity_id
_entity_poly.type
_entity_poly.pdbx_seq_one_letter_code
_entity_poly.pdbx_strand_id
1 'polypeptide(L)'
;MILSISIKNDRWKKISQNSLKKLPAHVIPLSGNIDLVNFVFDNYNSLLEKFQDLTIVYRPFGFIKWAKHFKNVREKKKNNQDLLLIGTGNLGKYHVKFNKLIRIAKNKLKISYFTYHDDYKDKWKLLKSEKLIFREIAKELTWVYDPGIYVNITGLYQVIVSSFSTNDYFCLLAIMNSEFMNNLFNTLYQSLHMAGGYLRYNGSFIKRLPIPNDFPSSLSNIGKINHFLYQLRYDFHELMMIDKIKIEDIEKLINFFEALTNALVEELYLQKQECKELNLILNSKEFFPEIEFKYIYPHFDIVNYEFYDLNELKEILRDIFKIYTKVIENEHIMKVLSYD
;
A
#
# COMPACT_ATOMS: atom_id res chain seq x y z
N MET A 1 -22.49 -30.07 9.39
CA MET A 1 -21.41 -31.04 9.10
C MET A 1 -20.08 -30.38 9.47
N ILE A 2 -19.23 -31.05 10.23
CA ILE A 2 -17.93 -30.52 10.70
C ILE A 2 -16.84 -31.09 9.79
N LEU A 3 -15.99 -30.22 9.24
CA LEU A 3 -14.77 -30.64 8.54
C LEU A 3 -13.62 -30.68 9.55
N SER A 4 -12.96 -31.83 9.63
CA SER A 4 -11.73 -31.99 10.41
C SER A 4 -10.54 -31.74 9.47
N ILE A 5 -9.78 -30.67 9.73
CA ILE A 5 -8.59 -30.35 8.94
C ILE A 5 -7.37 -30.60 9.82
N SER A 6 -6.42 -31.38 9.30
CA SER A 6 -5.11 -31.57 9.91
C SER A 6 -4.21 -30.39 9.51
N ILE A 7 -3.74 -29.64 10.51
CA ILE A 7 -2.74 -28.60 10.35
C ILE A 7 -1.40 -29.18 10.85
N LYS A 8 -0.27 -28.77 10.26
CA LYS A 8 1.09 -29.18 10.65
C LYS A 8 1.23 -29.33 12.18
N ASN A 9 1.77 -30.47 12.64
CA ASN A 9 1.95 -30.93 14.03
C ASN A 9 0.79 -31.71 14.67
N ASP A 10 0.04 -32.53 13.90
CA ASP A 10 -0.97 -33.48 14.40
C ASP A 10 -2.10 -32.89 15.27
N ARG A 11 -2.26 -31.56 15.26
CA ARG A 11 -3.39 -30.88 15.92
C ARG A 11 -4.55 -30.79 14.94
N TRP A 12 -5.55 -31.63 15.17
CA TRP A 12 -6.82 -31.56 14.46
C TRP A 12 -7.59 -30.32 14.90
N LYS A 13 -7.85 -29.40 13.96
CA LYS A 13 -8.81 -28.31 14.19
C LYS A 13 -10.14 -28.68 13.53
N LYS A 14 -11.19 -28.75 14.34
CA LYS A 14 -12.56 -28.92 13.85
C LYS A 14 -13.07 -27.57 13.36
N ILE A 15 -13.47 -27.49 12.10
CA ILE A 15 -13.99 -26.27 11.49
C ILE A 15 -15.41 -26.54 11.01
N SER A 16 -16.31 -25.60 11.30
CA SER A 16 -17.67 -25.66 10.79
C SER A 16 -17.66 -25.48 9.27
N GLN A 17 -18.32 -26.35 8.51
CA GLN A 17 -18.43 -26.16 7.06
C GLN A 17 -19.12 -24.84 6.70
N ASN A 18 -20.02 -24.34 7.57
CA ASN A 18 -20.70 -23.08 7.35
C ASN A 18 -19.74 -21.88 7.42
N SER A 19 -18.69 -21.92 8.23
CA SER A 19 -17.71 -20.83 8.27
C SER A 19 -16.85 -20.80 7.00
N LEU A 20 -16.50 -21.95 6.44
CA LEU A 20 -15.78 -22.04 5.15
C LEU A 20 -16.58 -21.46 3.98
N LYS A 21 -17.91 -21.54 4.01
CA LYS A 21 -18.77 -20.95 2.98
C LYS A 21 -18.71 -19.43 2.95
N LYS A 22 -18.35 -18.79 4.07
CA LYS A 22 -18.21 -17.34 4.18
C LYS A 22 -16.86 -16.84 3.66
N LEU A 23 -15.87 -17.73 3.54
CA LEU A 23 -14.55 -17.37 3.04
C LEU A 23 -14.59 -17.09 1.53
N PRO A 24 -13.76 -16.14 1.05
CA PRO A 24 -13.79 -15.74 -0.34
C PRO A 24 -13.38 -16.91 -1.24
N ALA A 25 -14.16 -17.16 -2.30
CA ALA A 25 -13.95 -18.28 -3.22
C ALA A 25 -14.00 -19.68 -2.57
N HIS A 26 -14.55 -19.81 -1.35
CA HIS A 26 -14.53 -21.05 -0.58
C HIS A 26 -13.10 -21.59 -0.36
N VAL A 27 -12.14 -20.67 -0.27
CA VAL A 27 -10.75 -21.01 0.02
C VAL A 27 -10.65 -21.61 1.42
N ILE A 28 -9.86 -22.67 1.56
CA ILE A 28 -9.61 -23.34 2.83
C ILE A 28 -8.23 -22.89 3.33
N PRO A 29 -8.14 -22.12 4.43
CA PRO A 29 -6.87 -21.72 5.02
C PRO A 29 -6.08 -22.97 5.43
N LEU A 30 -4.82 -23.06 5.00
CA LEU A 30 -3.93 -24.19 5.33
C LEU A 30 -3.11 -23.95 6.60
N SER A 31 -3.08 -22.71 7.08
CA SER A 31 -2.32 -22.24 8.23
C SER A 31 -2.98 -20.95 8.76
N GLY A 32 -2.46 -20.39 9.86
CA GLY A 32 -2.91 -19.11 10.41
C GLY A 32 -4.10 -19.18 11.37
N ASN A 33 -4.55 -18.02 11.83
CA ASN A 33 -5.64 -17.89 12.80
C ASN A 33 -7.01 -17.85 12.09
N ILE A 34 -7.61 -19.02 11.88
CA ILE A 34 -8.90 -19.13 11.18
C ILE A 34 -10.04 -18.43 11.92
N ASP A 35 -9.99 -18.34 13.25
CA ASP A 35 -11.05 -17.70 14.03
C ASP A 35 -11.03 -16.18 13.78
N LEU A 36 -9.83 -15.60 13.70
CA LEU A 36 -9.62 -14.22 13.27
C LEU A 36 -10.16 -13.99 11.84
N VAL A 37 -9.85 -14.87 10.90
CA VAL A 37 -10.37 -14.75 9.51
C VAL A 37 -11.89 -14.75 9.51
N ASN A 38 -12.51 -15.73 10.17
CA ASN A 38 -13.98 -15.80 10.23
C ASN A 38 -14.57 -14.55 10.89
N PHE A 39 -13.99 -14.08 11.99
CA PHE A 39 -14.41 -12.85 12.65
C PHE A 39 -14.39 -11.66 11.69
N VAL A 40 -13.29 -11.45 10.98
CA VAL A 40 -13.16 -10.31 10.07
C VAL A 40 -14.18 -10.41 8.92
N PHE A 41 -14.33 -11.58 8.29
CA PHE A 41 -15.29 -11.76 7.20
C PHE A 41 -16.76 -11.76 7.66
N ASP A 42 -17.02 -11.96 8.94
CA ASP A 42 -18.37 -11.84 9.52
C ASP A 42 -18.76 -10.40 9.83
N ASN A 43 -17.79 -9.51 10.01
CA ASN A 43 -18.01 -8.13 10.46
C ASN A 43 -17.75 -7.07 9.38
N TYR A 44 -17.03 -7.43 8.31
CA TYR A 44 -16.61 -6.48 7.29
C TYR A 44 -16.94 -6.97 5.88
N ASN A 45 -17.45 -6.06 5.06
CA ASN A 45 -17.67 -6.30 3.64
C ASN A 45 -16.34 -6.32 2.89
N SER A 46 -16.30 -7.04 1.78
CA SER A 46 -15.15 -6.99 0.88
C SER A 46 -15.02 -5.62 0.19
N LEU A 47 -13.81 -5.29 -0.27
CA LEU A 47 -13.54 -4.07 -1.04
C LEU A 47 -14.52 -3.91 -2.22
N LEU A 48 -14.84 -5.00 -2.93
CA LEU A 48 -15.78 -5.00 -4.06
C LEU A 48 -17.23 -4.74 -3.62
N GLU A 49 -17.66 -5.32 -2.50
CA GLU A 49 -19.03 -5.11 -1.99
C GLU A 49 -19.21 -3.68 -1.47
N LYS A 50 -18.17 -3.13 -0.82
CA LYS A 50 -18.19 -1.79 -0.27
C LYS A 50 -18.17 -0.70 -1.36
N PHE A 51 -17.32 -0.85 -2.38
CA PHE A 51 -17.12 0.17 -3.41
C PHE A 51 -17.53 -0.35 -4.78
N GLN A 52 -18.76 -0.01 -5.18
CA GLN A 52 -19.35 -0.47 -6.44
C GLN A 52 -18.66 0.11 -7.68
N ASP A 53 -17.99 1.24 -7.54
CA ASP A 53 -17.20 1.92 -8.57
C ASP A 53 -15.70 1.52 -8.55
N LEU A 54 -15.34 0.48 -7.78
CA LEU A 54 -14.00 -0.10 -7.76
C LEU A 54 -13.60 -0.63 -9.15
N THR A 55 -12.48 -0.10 -9.65
CA THR A 55 -11.83 -0.54 -10.87
C THR A 55 -10.44 -1.05 -10.56
N ILE A 56 -10.15 -2.29 -10.95
CA ILE A 56 -8.80 -2.87 -10.89
C ILE A 56 -8.25 -3.04 -12.30
N VAL A 57 -7.17 -2.31 -12.59
CA VAL A 57 -6.50 -2.32 -13.90
C VAL A 57 -5.27 -3.21 -13.84
N TYR A 58 -5.17 -4.14 -14.78
CA TYR A 58 -3.98 -4.96 -14.99
C TYR A 58 -3.67 -5.04 -16.49
N ARG A 59 -2.40 -4.82 -16.85
CA ARG A 59 -1.95 -4.79 -18.25
C ARG A 59 -2.85 -3.90 -19.12
N PRO A 60 -2.88 -2.57 -18.88
CA PRO A 60 -3.81 -1.64 -19.54
C PRO A 60 -3.76 -1.73 -21.07
N PHE A 61 -2.61 -2.08 -21.65
CA PHE A 61 -2.44 -2.16 -23.10
C PHE A 61 -2.74 -3.54 -23.72
N GLY A 62 -3.25 -4.49 -22.92
CA GLY A 62 -3.71 -5.80 -23.37
C GLY A 62 -2.94 -6.96 -22.74
N PHE A 63 -3.60 -8.10 -22.60
CA PHE A 63 -3.04 -9.29 -21.95
C PHE A 63 -2.02 -10.03 -22.81
N ILE A 64 -2.21 -10.01 -24.13
CA ILE A 64 -1.41 -10.74 -25.13
C ILE A 64 -0.59 -9.71 -25.92
N LYS A 65 0.66 -10.06 -26.28
CA LYS A 65 1.59 -9.19 -27.02
C LYS A 65 1.88 -7.84 -26.33
N TRP A 66 1.75 -7.76 -25.00
CA TRP A 66 2.02 -6.55 -24.22
C TRP A 66 3.43 -5.98 -24.45
N ALA A 67 4.41 -6.84 -24.77
CA ALA A 67 5.78 -6.44 -25.05
C ALA A 67 5.90 -5.50 -26.27
N LYS A 68 4.94 -5.50 -27.20
CA LYS A 68 4.94 -4.59 -28.35
C LYS A 68 4.86 -3.11 -27.94
N HIS A 69 4.35 -2.84 -26.74
CA HIS A 69 4.17 -1.47 -26.24
C HIS A 69 5.46 -0.84 -25.72
N PHE A 70 6.55 -1.59 -25.58
CA PHE A 70 7.87 -1.00 -25.27
C PHE A 70 8.35 -0.02 -26.35
N LYS A 71 7.84 -0.12 -27.59
CA LYS A 71 8.12 0.85 -28.66
C LYS A 71 7.64 2.27 -28.34
N ASN A 72 6.75 2.43 -27.35
CA ASN A 72 6.21 3.72 -26.92
C ASN A 72 7.01 4.34 -25.77
N VAL A 73 8.08 3.69 -25.32
CA VAL A 73 8.94 4.18 -24.24
C VAL A 73 10.03 5.09 -24.81
N ARG A 74 10.24 6.25 -24.19
CA ARG A 74 11.21 7.26 -24.58
C ARG A 74 11.90 7.83 -23.35
N GLU A 75 13.19 8.14 -23.47
CA GLU A 75 13.95 8.78 -22.38
C GLU A 75 13.52 10.22 -22.11
N LYS A 76 13.02 10.92 -23.14
CA LYS A 76 12.56 12.31 -23.04
C LYS A 76 11.05 12.40 -23.21
N LYS A 77 10.45 13.29 -22.42
CA LYS A 77 9.04 13.69 -22.53
C LYS A 77 8.78 14.24 -23.93
N LYS A 78 7.72 13.74 -24.57
CA LYS A 78 7.24 14.25 -25.86
C LYS A 78 6.15 15.30 -25.66
N ASN A 79 5.27 15.09 -24.69
CA ASN A 79 4.15 15.99 -24.40
C ASN A 79 3.68 15.85 -22.94
N ASN A 80 2.83 16.77 -22.50
CA ASN A 80 2.28 16.83 -21.13
C ASN A 80 1.27 15.72 -20.79
N GLN A 81 0.90 14.88 -21.75
CA GLN A 81 0.10 13.70 -21.49
C GLN A 81 0.95 12.47 -21.19
N ASP A 82 2.23 12.43 -21.53
CA ASP A 82 3.09 11.27 -21.26
C ASP A 82 3.09 10.91 -19.77
N LEU A 83 3.21 9.61 -19.47
CA LEU A 83 3.25 9.06 -18.11
C LEU A 83 4.61 8.42 -17.84
N LEU A 84 4.97 8.24 -16.57
CA LEU A 84 6.20 7.57 -16.18
C LEU A 84 6.00 6.05 -16.15
N LEU A 85 6.76 5.34 -16.99
CA LEU A 85 6.76 3.89 -16.99
C LEU A 85 7.48 3.37 -15.74
N ILE A 86 6.77 2.59 -14.94
CA ILE A 86 7.30 1.84 -13.81
C ILE A 86 7.08 0.33 -13.96
N GLY A 87 7.95 -0.44 -13.31
CA GLY A 87 7.83 -1.90 -13.22
C GLY A 87 7.73 -2.39 -11.78
N THR A 88 7.48 -3.69 -11.61
CA THR A 88 7.33 -4.32 -10.28
C THR A 88 8.49 -4.04 -9.32
N GLY A 89 9.72 -3.98 -9.83
CA GLY A 89 10.91 -3.70 -9.01
C GLY A 89 11.01 -2.26 -8.53
N ASN A 90 10.29 -1.32 -9.16
CA ASN A 90 10.26 0.08 -8.75
C ASN A 90 9.35 0.32 -7.55
N LEU A 91 8.40 -0.57 -7.26
CA LEU A 91 7.54 -0.40 -6.09
C LEU A 91 8.24 -0.87 -4.82
N GLY A 92 8.35 0.03 -3.85
CA GLY A 92 8.56 -0.27 -2.45
C GLY A 92 7.29 -0.06 -1.65
N LYS A 93 7.31 -0.49 -0.38
CA LYS A 93 6.22 -0.21 0.56
C LYS A 93 6.17 1.31 0.75
N TYR A 94 5.02 1.93 0.44
CA TYR A 94 4.81 3.37 0.52
C TYR A 94 5.65 4.29 -0.40
N HIS A 95 6.55 3.78 -1.26
CA HIS A 95 7.44 4.63 -2.07
C HIS A 95 7.76 4.06 -3.44
N VAL A 96 8.27 4.91 -4.34
CA VAL A 96 8.76 4.52 -5.67
C VAL A 96 10.29 4.64 -5.73
N LYS A 97 10.93 3.58 -6.21
CA LYS A 97 12.38 3.47 -6.37
C LYS A 97 12.79 3.94 -7.76
N PHE A 98 13.05 5.24 -7.90
CA PHE A 98 13.27 5.88 -9.19
C PHE A 98 14.52 5.40 -9.96
N ASN A 99 15.56 5.00 -9.23
CA ASN A 99 16.84 4.55 -9.77
C ASN A 99 16.86 3.05 -10.08
N LYS A 100 15.80 2.30 -9.73
CA LYS A 100 15.74 0.86 -9.99
C LYS A 100 15.44 0.61 -11.47
N LEU A 101 16.28 -0.19 -12.12
CA LEU A 101 16.04 -0.61 -13.50
C LEU A 101 14.81 -1.53 -13.61
N ILE A 102 13.96 -1.24 -14.58
CA ILE A 102 12.86 -2.08 -15.04
C ILE A 102 13.45 -3.24 -15.83
N ARG A 103 13.17 -4.47 -15.39
CA ARG A 103 13.62 -5.70 -16.05
C ARG A 103 12.41 -6.51 -16.51
N ILE A 104 12.09 -6.43 -17.79
CA ILE A 104 10.90 -7.09 -18.34
C ILE A 104 11.19 -7.56 -19.77
N ALA A 105 10.87 -8.83 -20.09
CA ALA A 105 11.02 -9.41 -21.44
C ALA A 105 12.42 -9.18 -22.06
N LYS A 106 13.49 -9.44 -21.28
CA LYS A 106 14.90 -9.21 -21.64
C LYS A 106 15.31 -7.74 -21.82
N ASN A 107 14.39 -6.79 -21.73
CA ASN A 107 14.71 -5.37 -21.70
C ASN A 107 15.20 -4.95 -20.31
N LYS A 108 16.15 -4.02 -20.29
CA LYS A 108 16.62 -3.30 -19.10
C LYS A 108 16.43 -1.82 -19.37
N LEU A 109 15.49 -1.19 -18.68
CA LEU A 109 15.13 0.21 -18.89
C LEU A 109 15.26 0.98 -17.57
N LYS A 110 15.69 2.24 -17.62
CA LYS A 110 15.44 3.17 -16.52
C LYS A 110 13.95 3.53 -16.52
N ILE A 111 13.45 4.15 -15.44
CA ILE A 111 12.15 4.82 -15.52
C ILE A 111 12.24 5.86 -16.64
N SER A 112 11.21 5.91 -17.47
CA SER A 112 11.21 6.66 -18.72
C SER A 112 9.77 7.05 -19.07
N TYR A 113 9.60 7.96 -20.01
CA TYR A 113 8.29 8.41 -20.44
C TYR A 113 7.64 7.37 -21.35
N PHE A 114 6.36 7.09 -21.11
CA PHE A 114 5.52 6.32 -21.99
C PHE A 114 4.63 7.28 -22.76
N THR A 115 4.81 7.32 -24.07
CA THR A 115 4.17 8.32 -24.93
C THR A 115 2.67 8.09 -25.05
N TYR A 116 1.88 9.16 -24.93
CA TYR A 116 0.46 9.15 -25.21
C TYR A 116 0.16 8.90 -26.70
N HIS A 117 -0.92 8.15 -26.95
CA HIS A 117 -1.49 7.92 -28.27
C HIS A 117 -3.02 7.95 -28.17
N ASP A 118 -3.70 8.51 -29.19
CA ASP A 118 -5.16 8.63 -29.19
C ASP A 118 -5.88 7.28 -29.10
N ASP A 119 -5.28 6.21 -29.63
CA ASP A 119 -5.76 4.83 -29.49
C ASP A 119 -5.91 4.38 -28.01
N TYR A 120 -5.30 5.09 -27.08
CA TYR A 120 -5.34 4.80 -25.65
C TYR A 120 -6.13 5.82 -24.84
N LYS A 121 -6.85 6.76 -25.47
CA LYS A 121 -7.54 7.87 -24.79
C LYS A 121 -8.30 7.46 -23.52
N ASP A 122 -9.15 6.44 -23.60
CA ASP A 122 -9.96 5.98 -22.45
C ASP A 122 -9.11 5.36 -21.35
N LYS A 123 -8.09 4.58 -21.75
CA LYS A 123 -7.12 4.01 -20.80
C LYS A 123 -6.33 5.13 -20.13
N TRP A 124 -5.98 6.16 -20.88
CA TRP A 124 -5.19 7.28 -20.39
C TRP A 124 -5.95 8.12 -19.38
N LYS A 125 -7.26 8.35 -19.60
CA LYS A 125 -8.13 8.98 -18.62
C LYS A 125 -8.09 8.24 -17.28
N LEU A 126 -8.16 6.91 -17.32
CA LEU A 126 -8.09 6.06 -16.14
C LEU A 126 -6.69 6.04 -15.51
N LEU A 127 -5.64 5.95 -16.34
CA LEU A 127 -4.24 5.97 -15.88
C LEU A 127 -3.82 7.34 -15.32
N LYS A 128 -4.53 8.42 -15.64
CA LYS A 128 -4.28 9.76 -15.11
C LYS A 128 -5.07 10.08 -13.85
N SER A 129 -5.95 9.19 -13.38
CA SER A 129 -6.62 9.40 -12.11
C SER A 129 -5.69 9.09 -10.94
N GLU A 130 -5.99 9.69 -9.79
CA GLU A 130 -5.49 9.22 -8.50
C GLU A 130 -5.82 7.74 -8.32
N LYS A 131 -4.87 6.99 -7.78
CA LYS A 131 -4.97 5.55 -7.59
C LYS A 131 -3.94 5.01 -6.62
N LEU A 132 -4.12 3.77 -6.22
CA LEU A 132 -3.06 2.98 -5.61
C LEU A 132 -2.50 1.97 -6.61
N ILE A 133 -1.23 1.65 -6.47
CA ILE A 133 -0.55 0.63 -7.28
C ILE A 133 0.01 -0.43 -6.35
N PHE A 134 -0.17 -1.71 -6.69
CA PHE A 134 0.42 -2.81 -5.94
C PHE A 134 1.09 -3.85 -6.84
N ARG A 135 2.03 -4.58 -6.23
CA ARG A 135 2.84 -5.59 -6.91
C ARG A 135 2.07 -6.89 -7.13
N GLU A 136 2.12 -7.43 -8.35
CA GLU A 136 1.56 -8.76 -8.63
C GLU A 136 2.34 -9.88 -7.91
N ILE A 137 3.67 -9.76 -7.83
CA ILE A 137 4.55 -10.74 -7.20
C ILE A 137 5.45 -10.02 -6.19
N ALA A 138 5.28 -10.37 -4.92
CA ALA A 138 6.02 -9.82 -3.79
C ALA A 138 6.08 -10.83 -2.63
N LYS A 139 6.91 -10.58 -1.62
CA LYS A 139 6.94 -11.39 -0.39
C LYS A 139 5.84 -10.97 0.59
N GLU A 140 5.38 -9.75 0.46
CA GLU A 140 4.39 -9.10 1.32
C GLU A 140 3.53 -8.16 0.46
N LEU A 141 2.38 -7.73 0.98
CA LEU A 141 1.60 -6.67 0.36
C LEU A 141 2.48 -5.41 0.24
N THR A 142 2.52 -4.84 -0.97
CA THR A 142 3.36 -3.67 -1.26
C THR A 142 2.56 -2.73 -2.14
N TRP A 143 2.10 -1.63 -1.53
CA TRP A 143 1.25 -0.62 -2.14
C TRP A 143 1.92 0.75 -2.11
N VAL A 144 1.63 1.57 -3.11
CA VAL A 144 2.06 2.97 -3.20
C VAL A 144 0.93 3.82 -3.78
N TYR A 145 0.88 5.09 -3.37
CA TYR A 145 -0.03 6.07 -3.94
C TYR A 145 0.52 6.62 -5.27
N ASP A 146 -0.38 6.90 -6.20
CA ASP A 146 -0.08 7.52 -7.49
C ASP A 146 -1.06 8.65 -7.77
N PRO A 147 -0.60 9.91 -7.91
CA PRO A 147 -1.43 11.07 -8.23
C PRO A 147 -1.91 11.11 -9.69
N GLY A 148 -1.64 10.07 -10.49
CA GLY A 148 -2.01 10.02 -11.91
C GLY A 148 -0.84 10.14 -12.88
N ILE A 149 0.38 9.88 -12.43
CA ILE A 149 1.59 10.07 -13.24
C ILE A 149 2.24 8.76 -13.68
N TYR A 150 1.90 7.62 -13.06
CA TYR A 150 2.53 6.35 -13.40
C TYR A 150 1.70 5.50 -14.37
N VAL A 151 2.43 4.71 -15.15
CA VAL A 151 1.89 3.65 -15.98
C VAL A 151 2.75 2.41 -15.88
N ASN A 152 2.15 1.24 -16.06
CA ASN A 152 2.85 -0.02 -16.16
C ASN A 152 2.37 -0.81 -17.37
N ILE A 153 3.25 -1.64 -17.94
CA ILE A 153 2.88 -2.58 -19.00
C ILE A 153 2.40 -3.90 -18.41
N THR A 154 3.04 -4.39 -17.34
CA THR A 154 2.70 -5.65 -16.65
C THR A 154 3.27 -5.66 -15.22
N GLY A 155 2.92 -6.68 -14.43
CA GLY A 155 3.53 -6.98 -13.13
C GLY A 155 3.08 -6.09 -11.96
N LEU A 156 2.22 -5.11 -12.25
CA LEU A 156 1.59 -4.22 -11.29
C LEU A 156 0.10 -4.13 -11.59
N TYR A 157 -0.69 -3.99 -10.54
CA TYR A 157 -2.11 -3.69 -10.61
C TYR A 157 -2.34 -2.27 -10.13
N GLN A 158 -3.40 -1.64 -10.63
CA GLN A 158 -3.84 -0.32 -10.20
C GLN A 158 -5.25 -0.41 -9.64
N VAL A 159 -5.51 0.27 -8.53
CA VAL A 159 -6.78 0.27 -7.81
C VAL A 159 -7.31 1.69 -7.80
N ILE A 160 -8.47 1.85 -8.44
CA ILE A 160 -9.14 3.12 -8.65
C ILE A 160 -10.55 3.00 -8.08
N VAL A 161 -10.94 3.95 -7.24
CA VAL A 161 -12.31 4.12 -6.76
C VAL A 161 -12.66 5.57 -7.03
N SER A 162 -13.60 5.81 -7.95
CA SER A 162 -13.87 7.17 -8.43
C SER A 162 -14.47 8.09 -7.37
N SER A 163 -15.12 7.53 -6.36
CA SER A 163 -15.68 8.26 -5.21
C SER A 163 -14.66 8.60 -4.13
N PHE A 164 -13.41 8.12 -4.24
CA PHE A 164 -12.39 8.39 -3.21
C PHE A 164 -11.84 9.80 -3.32
N SER A 165 -11.66 10.42 -2.15
CA SER A 165 -10.73 11.52 -1.96
C SER A 165 -9.28 11.00 -1.83
N THR A 166 -8.30 11.90 -1.92
CA THR A 166 -6.90 11.58 -1.63
C THR A 166 -6.72 10.99 -0.23
N ASN A 167 -7.46 11.48 0.77
CA ASN A 167 -7.41 10.95 2.14
C ASN A 167 -7.93 9.50 2.20
N ASP A 168 -8.95 9.16 1.42
CA ASP A 168 -9.44 7.78 1.36
C ASP A 168 -8.37 6.84 0.79
N TYR A 169 -7.65 7.28 -0.25
CA TYR A 169 -6.53 6.53 -0.80
C TYR A 169 -5.40 6.34 0.22
N PHE A 170 -5.04 7.36 1.00
CA PHE A 170 -3.99 7.22 2.03
C PHE A 170 -4.43 6.36 3.22
N CYS A 171 -5.71 6.38 3.60
CA CYS A 171 -6.25 5.48 4.60
C CYS A 171 -6.17 4.02 4.12
N LEU A 172 -6.63 3.76 2.88
CA LEU A 172 -6.51 2.44 2.27
C LEU A 172 -5.04 2.01 2.12
N LEU A 173 -4.15 2.93 1.75
CA LEU A 173 -2.71 2.66 1.65
C LEU A 173 -2.13 2.18 2.99
N ALA A 174 -2.49 2.82 4.11
CA ALA A 174 -2.05 2.42 5.45
C ALA A 174 -2.57 1.01 5.81
N ILE A 175 -3.85 0.74 5.55
CA ILE A 175 -4.48 -0.57 5.80
C ILE A 175 -3.80 -1.66 4.96
N MET A 176 -3.63 -1.44 3.65
CA MET A 176 -3.13 -2.45 2.72
C MET A 176 -1.65 -2.77 2.90
N ASN A 177 -0.86 -1.85 3.45
CA ASN A 177 0.54 -2.07 3.80
C ASN A 177 0.73 -2.54 5.26
N SER A 178 -0.33 -2.72 6.04
CA SER A 178 -0.23 -3.23 7.42
C SER A 178 0.14 -4.71 7.48
N GLU A 179 0.78 -5.11 8.57
CA GLU A 179 1.04 -6.52 8.87
C GLU A 179 -0.26 -7.31 9.02
N PHE A 180 -1.28 -6.71 9.66
CA PHE A 180 -2.60 -7.33 9.81
C PHE A 180 -3.17 -7.79 8.46
N MET A 181 -3.17 -6.91 7.45
CA MET A 181 -3.70 -7.24 6.13
C MET A 181 -2.80 -8.24 5.38
N ASN A 182 -1.49 -8.15 5.56
CA ASN A 182 -0.54 -9.11 5.00
C ASN A 182 -0.76 -10.52 5.57
N ASN A 183 -0.91 -10.63 6.89
CA ASN A 183 -1.15 -11.89 7.59
C ASN A 183 -2.52 -12.48 7.24
N LEU A 184 -3.53 -11.63 7.08
CA LEU A 184 -4.85 -12.05 6.59
C LEU A 184 -4.77 -12.61 5.16
N PHE A 185 -4.12 -11.90 4.24
CA PHE A 185 -3.94 -12.37 2.87
C PHE A 185 -3.17 -13.69 2.83
N ASN A 186 -2.08 -13.80 3.60
CA ASN A 186 -1.26 -15.01 3.67
C ASN A 186 -2.08 -16.19 4.21
N THR A 187 -2.85 -15.99 5.28
CA THR A 187 -3.71 -17.03 5.85
C THR A 187 -4.70 -17.58 4.81
N LEU A 188 -5.28 -16.71 3.99
CA LEU A 188 -6.19 -17.10 2.91
C LEU A 188 -5.46 -17.79 1.75
N TYR A 189 -4.34 -17.21 1.28
CA TYR A 189 -3.81 -17.51 -0.06
C TYR A 189 -2.37 -18.06 -0.05
N GLN A 190 -1.81 -18.48 1.09
CA GLN A 190 -0.45 -19.02 1.17
C GLN A 190 -0.22 -20.26 0.28
N SER A 191 -1.27 -20.98 -0.09
CA SER A 191 -1.19 -22.07 -1.07
C SER A 191 -0.72 -21.61 -2.46
N LEU A 192 -0.82 -20.31 -2.76
CA LEU A 192 -0.38 -19.69 -4.02
C LEU A 192 1.10 -19.26 -4.00
N HIS A 193 1.88 -19.75 -3.04
CA HIS A 193 3.28 -19.42 -2.96
C HIS A 193 4.09 -19.92 -4.14
N MET A 194 5.06 -19.10 -4.49
CA MET A 194 6.06 -19.32 -5.51
C MET A 194 7.41 -19.57 -4.83
N ALA A 195 8.37 -20.06 -5.60
CA ALA A 195 9.72 -20.28 -5.11
C ALA A 195 10.32 -19.01 -4.48
N GLY A 196 11.08 -19.17 -3.39
CA GLY A 196 11.75 -18.06 -2.69
C GLY A 196 10.86 -17.24 -1.76
N GLY A 197 9.69 -17.77 -1.38
CA GLY A 197 8.76 -17.12 -0.43
C GLY A 197 7.93 -15.99 -1.04
N TYR A 198 7.86 -15.92 -2.37
CA TYR A 198 7.01 -14.96 -3.07
C TYR A 198 5.56 -15.46 -3.12
N LEU A 199 4.61 -14.53 -3.07
CA LEU A 199 3.19 -14.77 -3.28
C LEU A 199 2.70 -14.00 -4.51
N ARG A 200 1.63 -14.52 -5.12
CA ARG A 200 0.92 -13.82 -6.19
C ARG A 200 -0.28 -13.06 -5.63
N TYR A 201 -0.19 -11.74 -5.65
CA TYR A 201 -1.29 -10.83 -5.30
C TYR A 201 -2.07 -10.51 -6.57
N ASN A 202 -3.15 -11.25 -6.82
CA ASN A 202 -4.04 -11.00 -7.96
C ASN A 202 -5.14 -10.00 -7.57
N GLY A 203 -5.51 -9.11 -8.49
CA GLY A 203 -6.64 -8.20 -8.30
C GLY A 203 -7.96 -8.88 -7.91
N SER A 204 -8.21 -10.11 -8.38
CA SER A 204 -9.40 -10.89 -8.01
C SER A 204 -9.42 -11.34 -6.55
N PHE A 205 -8.27 -11.46 -5.90
CA PHE A 205 -8.13 -11.75 -4.47
C PHE A 205 -8.19 -10.48 -3.64
N ILE A 206 -7.48 -9.44 -4.08
CA ILE A 206 -7.43 -8.14 -3.42
C ILE A 206 -8.83 -7.53 -3.28
N LYS A 207 -9.66 -7.60 -4.33
CA LYS A 207 -11.04 -7.08 -4.27
C LYS A 207 -11.95 -7.82 -3.28
N ARG A 208 -11.53 -8.99 -2.79
CA ARG A 208 -12.27 -9.81 -1.82
C ARG A 208 -11.75 -9.65 -0.40
N LEU A 209 -10.69 -8.86 -0.20
CA LEU A 209 -10.23 -8.57 1.14
C LEU A 209 -11.28 -7.71 1.87
N PRO A 210 -11.52 -7.99 3.17
CA PRO A 210 -12.43 -7.22 3.98
C PRO A 210 -11.84 -5.83 4.23
N ILE A 211 -12.71 -4.83 4.31
CA ILE A 211 -12.35 -3.41 4.46
C ILE A 211 -13.26 -2.79 5.53
N PRO A 212 -12.74 -1.90 6.41
CA PRO A 212 -13.54 -1.26 7.46
C PRO A 212 -14.69 -0.46 6.86
N ASN A 213 -15.78 -0.27 7.60
CA ASN A 213 -16.92 0.53 7.14
C ASN A 213 -16.60 2.02 7.02
N ASP A 214 -15.74 2.52 7.89
CA ASP A 214 -15.31 3.92 7.91
C ASP A 214 -13.80 4.02 7.68
N PHE A 215 -13.36 5.14 7.09
CA PHE A 215 -11.95 5.44 6.84
C PHE A 215 -11.50 6.56 7.78
N PRO A 216 -10.85 6.23 8.92
CA PRO A 216 -10.43 7.23 9.89
C PRO A 216 -9.38 8.19 9.32
N SER A 217 -9.55 9.48 9.59
CA SER A 217 -8.57 10.52 9.20
C SER A 217 -7.18 10.26 9.79
N SER A 218 -7.11 9.67 10.98
CA SER A 218 -5.88 9.26 11.63
C SER A 218 -5.05 8.28 10.77
N LEU A 219 -5.70 7.29 10.16
CA LEU A 219 -5.06 6.33 9.26
C LEU A 219 -4.70 6.93 7.91
N SER A 220 -5.48 7.89 7.42
CA SER A 220 -5.07 8.70 6.26
C SER A 220 -3.78 9.45 6.55
N ASN A 221 -3.73 10.18 7.66
CA ASN A 221 -2.57 11.01 8.01
C ASN A 221 -1.33 10.16 8.32
N ILE A 222 -1.46 9.03 9.02
CA ILE A 222 -0.34 8.12 9.22
C ILE A 222 0.14 7.47 7.91
N GLY A 223 -0.79 7.19 6.97
CA GLY A 223 -0.45 6.74 5.63
C GLY A 223 0.39 7.76 4.86
N LYS A 224 0.08 9.04 4.99
CA LYS A 224 0.87 10.15 4.44
C LYS A 224 2.23 10.29 5.11
N ILE A 225 2.30 10.16 6.44
CA ILE A 225 3.57 10.16 7.20
C ILE A 225 4.46 9.00 6.72
N ASN A 226 3.94 7.79 6.62
CA ASN A 226 4.70 6.64 6.12
C ASN A 226 5.16 6.87 4.68
N HIS A 227 4.28 7.31 3.79
CA HIS A 227 4.66 7.69 2.43
C HIS A 227 5.82 8.69 2.40
N PHE A 228 5.69 9.78 3.15
CA PHE A 228 6.71 10.82 3.28
C PHE A 228 8.04 10.25 3.77
N LEU A 229 8.05 9.51 4.89
CA LEU A 229 9.26 8.97 5.49
C LEU A 229 9.94 7.92 4.59
N TYR A 230 9.17 7.02 3.99
CA TYR A 230 9.72 6.00 3.08
C TYR A 230 10.33 6.60 1.83
N GLN A 231 9.67 7.60 1.23
CA GLN A 231 10.20 8.30 0.08
C GLN A 231 11.41 9.16 0.48
N LEU A 232 11.37 9.83 1.63
CA LEU A 232 12.48 10.63 2.15
C LEU A 232 13.73 9.80 2.38
N ARG A 233 13.55 8.63 3.00
CA ARG A 233 14.64 7.68 3.18
C ARG A 233 15.24 7.25 1.85
N TYR A 234 14.40 6.97 0.86
CA TYR A 234 14.85 6.56 -0.47
C TYR A 234 15.64 7.68 -1.18
N ASP A 235 15.15 8.92 -1.10
CA ASP A 235 15.75 10.09 -1.73
C ASP A 235 16.85 10.76 -0.89
N PHE A 236 17.19 10.21 0.29
CA PHE A 236 18.09 10.85 1.26
C PHE A 236 19.44 11.26 0.67
N HIS A 237 20.01 10.44 -0.22
CA HIS A 237 21.29 10.75 -0.88
C HIS A 237 21.21 11.90 -1.89
N GLU A 238 20.04 12.16 -2.46
CA GLU A 238 19.82 13.26 -3.40
C GLU A 238 19.69 14.60 -2.66
N LEU A 239 19.37 14.55 -1.36
CA LEU A 239 19.18 15.69 -0.47
C LEU A 239 20.47 16.12 0.24
N MET A 240 21.60 16.18 -0.47
CA MET A 240 22.96 16.47 0.05
C MET A 240 23.13 17.74 0.92
N MET A 241 22.05 18.47 1.24
CA MET A 241 22.02 19.75 1.95
C MET A 241 21.14 19.77 3.22
N ILE A 242 20.63 18.63 3.69
CA ILE A 242 19.98 18.59 5.02
C ILE A 242 21.03 18.28 6.10
N ASP A 243 21.90 19.25 6.39
CA ASP A 243 23.09 19.15 7.27
C ASP A 243 22.83 18.70 8.72
N LYS A 244 21.58 18.44 9.11
CA LYS A 244 21.19 18.10 10.48
C LYS A 244 20.31 16.87 10.65
N ILE A 245 19.80 16.28 9.56
CA ILE A 245 18.91 15.12 9.65
C ILE A 245 19.74 13.88 9.36
N LYS A 246 19.78 12.96 10.32
CA LYS A 246 20.51 11.70 10.18
C LYS A 246 19.57 10.64 9.63
N ILE A 247 20.12 9.77 8.77
CA ILE A 247 19.35 8.65 8.20
C ILE A 247 18.83 7.71 9.29
N GLU A 248 19.59 7.56 10.37
CA GLU A 248 19.21 6.75 11.53
C GLU A 248 17.96 7.29 12.23
N ASP A 249 17.77 8.61 12.26
CA ASP A 249 16.56 9.22 12.83
C ASP A 249 15.34 8.94 11.95
N ILE A 250 15.51 8.96 10.62
CA ILE A 250 14.45 8.62 9.67
C ILE A 250 14.05 7.15 9.80
N GLU A 251 15.01 6.22 9.88
CA GLU A 251 14.74 4.78 10.08
C GLU A 251 14.02 4.53 11.42
N LYS A 252 14.41 5.25 12.48
CA LYS A 252 13.73 5.19 13.78
C LYS A 252 12.26 5.63 13.68
N LEU A 253 11.98 6.73 12.97
CA LEU A 253 10.62 7.19 12.74
C LEU A 253 9.83 6.20 11.89
N ILE A 254 10.41 5.65 10.83
CA ILE A 254 9.76 4.63 9.99
C ILE A 254 9.32 3.44 10.84
N ASN A 255 10.24 2.84 11.60
CA ASN A 255 9.92 1.67 12.42
C ASN A 255 8.81 1.98 13.43
N PHE A 256 8.86 3.16 14.06
CA PHE A 256 7.82 3.60 14.99
C PHE A 256 6.45 3.78 14.32
N PHE A 257 6.38 4.49 13.20
CA PHE A 257 5.10 4.77 12.53
C PHE A 257 4.54 3.53 11.81
N GLU A 258 5.38 2.58 11.41
CA GLU A 258 4.92 1.25 10.97
C GLU A 258 4.27 0.47 12.11
N ALA A 259 4.93 0.38 13.27
CA ALA A 259 4.37 -0.29 14.45
C ALA A 259 3.05 0.37 14.88
N LEU A 260 3.00 1.71 14.91
CA LEU A 260 1.79 2.46 15.22
C LEU A 260 0.68 2.21 14.18
N THR A 261 1.03 2.13 12.89
CA THR A 261 0.05 1.80 11.83
C THR A 261 -0.53 0.41 12.06
N ASN A 262 0.31 -0.58 12.37
CA ASN A 262 -0.16 -1.94 12.65
C ASN A 262 -1.11 -1.97 13.85
N ALA A 263 -0.73 -1.34 14.96
CA ALA A 263 -1.57 -1.27 16.16
C ALA A 263 -2.93 -0.58 15.90
N LEU A 264 -2.93 0.53 15.16
CA LEU A 264 -4.16 1.25 14.81
C LEU A 264 -5.04 0.45 13.85
N VAL A 265 -4.46 -0.26 12.88
CA VAL A 265 -5.22 -1.13 11.98
C VAL A 265 -5.80 -2.33 12.74
N GLU A 266 -5.04 -2.96 13.63
CA GLU A 266 -5.58 -4.02 14.49
C GLU A 266 -6.73 -3.52 15.35
N GLU A 267 -6.58 -2.34 15.98
CA GLU A 267 -7.65 -1.73 16.78
C GLU A 267 -8.88 -1.42 15.93
N LEU A 268 -8.71 -0.94 14.71
CA LEU A 268 -9.82 -0.68 13.79
C LEU A 268 -10.62 -1.94 13.47
N TYR A 269 -9.94 -3.06 13.21
CA TYR A 269 -10.61 -4.30 12.83
C TYR A 269 -11.15 -5.07 14.03
N LEU A 270 -10.42 -5.09 15.14
CA LEU A 270 -10.66 -6.01 16.25
C LEU A 270 -11.28 -5.33 17.47
N GLN A 271 -11.21 -4.00 17.55
CA GLN A 271 -11.71 -3.20 18.68
C GLN A 271 -11.25 -3.79 20.02
N LYS A 272 -9.96 -4.11 20.11
CA LYS A 272 -9.36 -4.69 21.31
C LYS A 272 -9.38 -3.59 22.37
N GLN A 273 -10.39 -3.62 23.24
CA GLN A 273 -10.60 -2.64 24.32
C GLN A 273 -9.43 -2.51 25.34
N GLU A 274 -8.30 -3.18 25.08
CA GLU A 274 -7.12 -3.25 25.91
C GLU A 274 -6.33 -1.93 25.96
N CYS A 275 -6.46 -1.03 24.96
CA CYS A 275 -5.81 0.29 24.99
C CYS A 275 -6.75 1.41 24.52
N LYS A 276 -7.32 2.14 25.50
CA LYS A 276 -8.21 3.28 25.24
C LYS A 276 -7.49 4.41 24.49
N GLU A 277 -6.20 4.58 24.74
CA GLU A 277 -5.37 5.61 24.13
C GLU A 277 -5.21 5.39 22.62
N LEU A 278 -5.03 4.15 22.17
CA LEU A 278 -5.01 3.82 20.74
C LEU A 278 -6.35 4.11 20.08
N ASN A 279 -7.45 3.77 20.74
CA ASN A 279 -8.79 4.07 20.25
C ASN A 279 -9.03 5.59 20.12
N LEU A 280 -8.54 6.39 21.08
CA LEU A 280 -8.58 7.85 21.01
C LEU A 280 -7.75 8.40 19.85
N ILE A 281 -6.56 7.85 19.59
CA ILE A 281 -5.73 8.23 18.43
C ILE A 281 -6.44 7.86 17.13
N LEU A 282 -6.96 6.64 17.03
CA LEU A 282 -7.66 6.13 15.85
C LEU A 282 -8.87 7.02 15.49
N ASN A 283 -9.64 7.46 16.48
CA ASN A 283 -10.83 8.27 16.26
C ASN A 283 -10.54 9.79 16.24
N SER A 284 -9.28 10.21 16.41
CA SER A 284 -8.91 11.62 16.39
C SER A 284 -8.77 12.18 14.97
N LYS A 285 -9.31 13.39 14.77
CA LYS A 285 -9.14 14.17 13.53
C LYS A 285 -7.87 14.99 13.50
N GLU A 286 -7.36 15.39 14.67
CA GLU A 286 -6.31 16.41 14.80
C GLU A 286 -5.02 15.86 15.43
N PHE A 287 -4.94 14.55 15.71
CA PHE A 287 -3.76 13.98 16.36
C PHE A 287 -2.52 14.03 15.47
N PHE A 288 -2.69 13.84 14.17
CA PHE A 288 -1.62 13.85 13.18
C PHE A 288 -1.73 15.11 12.30
N PRO A 289 -0.61 15.68 11.83
CA PRO A 289 -0.60 16.83 10.95
C PRO A 289 -1.21 16.46 9.61
N GLU A 290 -1.86 17.44 9.00
CA GLU A 290 -2.28 17.33 7.61
C GLU A 290 -1.06 17.57 6.71
N ILE A 291 -0.67 16.53 5.98
CA ILE A 291 0.40 16.59 4.99
C ILE A 291 -0.25 16.57 3.61
N GLU A 292 0.03 17.58 2.79
CA GLU A 292 -0.30 17.55 1.36
C GLU A 292 0.70 16.65 0.64
N PHE A 293 0.23 15.83 -0.30
CA PHE A 293 1.13 14.95 -1.03
C PHE A 293 2.01 15.73 -2.02
N LYS A 294 3.32 15.66 -1.83
CA LYS A 294 4.35 16.03 -2.82
C LYS A 294 5.49 15.00 -2.81
N TYR A 295 6.31 15.02 -3.84
CA TYR A 295 7.55 14.25 -3.91
C TYR A 295 8.67 14.92 -3.12
N ILE A 296 9.63 14.12 -2.68
CA ILE A 296 10.78 14.62 -1.92
C ILE A 296 11.82 15.27 -2.84
N TYR A 297 12.02 14.71 -4.03
CA TYR A 297 13.02 15.15 -4.99
C TYR A 297 12.44 15.23 -6.42
N PRO A 298 12.79 16.27 -7.22
CA PRO A 298 12.29 16.47 -8.58
C PRO A 298 12.98 15.55 -9.59
N HIS A 299 12.69 14.24 -9.54
CA HIS A 299 13.28 13.24 -10.46
C HIS A 299 12.87 13.42 -11.92
N PHE A 300 11.68 13.98 -12.17
CA PHE A 300 11.10 14.08 -13.51
C PHE A 300 10.36 15.41 -13.71
N ASP A 301 10.37 15.90 -14.95
CA ASP A 301 9.53 17.01 -15.40
C ASP A 301 8.25 16.44 -16.01
N ILE A 302 7.23 16.21 -15.19
CA ILE A 302 5.90 15.77 -15.63
C ILE A 302 4.82 16.57 -14.90
N VAL A 303 3.68 16.76 -15.56
CA VAL A 303 2.50 17.42 -14.95
C VAL A 303 2.07 16.65 -13.71
N ASN A 304 1.69 17.36 -12.65
CA ASN A 304 1.34 16.83 -11.32
C ASN A 304 2.51 16.16 -10.57
N TYR A 305 3.75 16.48 -10.94
CA TYR A 305 4.93 16.17 -10.13
C TYR A 305 5.32 17.40 -9.31
N GLU A 306 4.64 17.57 -8.18
CA GLU A 306 4.98 18.60 -7.20
C GLU A 306 5.99 18.04 -6.22
N PHE A 307 6.88 18.89 -5.72
CA PHE A 307 7.89 18.49 -4.74
C PHE A 307 7.96 19.52 -3.61
N TYR A 308 8.32 19.06 -2.42
CA TYR A 308 8.48 19.94 -1.28
C TYR A 308 9.72 20.81 -1.44
N ASP A 309 9.61 22.07 -1.04
CA ASP A 309 10.79 22.87 -0.76
C ASP A 309 11.47 22.44 0.56
N LEU A 310 12.69 22.93 0.78
CA LEU A 310 13.48 22.54 1.95
C LEU A 310 12.85 22.96 3.28
N ASN A 311 12.09 24.07 3.32
CA ASN A 311 11.41 24.51 4.52
C ASN A 311 10.19 23.62 4.80
N GLU A 312 9.38 23.32 3.78
CA GLU A 312 8.26 22.37 3.89
C GLU A 312 8.73 21.02 4.45
N LEU A 313 9.83 20.46 3.89
CA LEU A 313 10.42 19.21 4.40
C LEU A 313 10.79 19.28 5.89
N LYS A 314 11.41 20.39 6.31
CA LYS A 314 11.82 20.60 7.71
C LYS A 314 10.63 20.75 8.64
N GLU A 315 9.58 21.45 8.21
CA GLU A 315 8.37 21.64 9.01
C GLU A 315 7.61 20.33 9.19
N ILE A 316 7.42 19.57 8.11
CA ILE A 316 6.79 18.24 8.16
C ILE A 316 7.58 17.33 9.11
N LEU A 317 8.91 17.27 8.98
CA LEU A 317 9.73 16.45 9.87
C LEU A 317 9.63 16.90 11.32
N ARG A 318 9.68 18.21 11.60
CA ARG A 318 9.49 18.75 12.96
C ARG A 318 8.16 18.29 13.55
N ASP A 319 7.08 18.33 12.78
CA ASP A 319 5.76 17.97 13.27
C ASP A 319 5.62 16.44 13.45
N ILE A 320 6.21 15.63 12.57
CA ILE A 320 6.34 14.18 12.75
C ILE A 320 7.11 13.86 14.04
N PHE A 321 8.23 14.54 14.30
CA PHE A 321 9.01 14.36 15.53
C PHE A 321 8.22 14.73 16.79
N LYS A 322 7.43 15.81 16.76
CA LYS A 322 6.57 16.18 17.90
C LYS A 322 5.57 15.07 18.24
N ILE A 323 4.93 14.47 17.23
CA ILE A 323 4.01 13.34 17.45
C ILE A 323 4.77 12.15 18.02
N TYR A 324 5.91 11.80 17.42
CA TYR A 324 6.75 10.72 17.88
C TYR A 324 7.07 10.89 19.37
N THR A 325 7.60 12.04 19.78
CA THR A 325 7.89 12.37 21.19
C THR A 325 6.65 12.25 22.08
N LYS A 326 5.52 12.82 21.65
CA LYS A 326 4.26 12.77 22.40
C LYS A 326 3.76 11.34 22.63
N VAL A 327 3.93 10.44 21.66
CA VAL A 327 3.47 9.05 21.77
C VAL A 327 4.43 8.20 22.59
N ILE A 328 5.75 8.36 22.44
CA ILE A 328 6.71 7.55 23.21
C ILE A 328 6.68 7.85 24.71
N GLU A 329 6.22 9.04 25.12
CA GLU A 329 5.98 9.40 26.51
C GLU A 329 4.75 8.70 27.10
N ASN A 330 3.90 8.09 26.27
CA ASN A 330 2.75 7.32 26.71
C ASN A 330 3.10 5.84 26.90
N GLU A 331 3.33 5.43 28.15
CA GLU A 331 3.72 4.06 28.51
C GLU A 331 2.71 3.00 28.05
N HIS A 332 1.41 3.31 28.05
CA HIS A 332 0.37 2.36 27.62
C HIS A 332 0.46 2.06 26.13
N ILE A 333 0.60 3.10 25.30
CA ILE A 333 0.80 2.93 23.86
C ILE A 333 2.11 2.21 23.60
N MET A 334 3.21 2.63 24.26
CA MET A 334 4.51 2.00 24.07
C MET A 334 4.53 0.54 24.46
N LYS A 335 3.76 0.15 25.48
CA LYS A 335 3.57 -1.27 25.80
C LYS A 335 2.93 -2.01 24.63
N VAL A 336 1.90 -1.48 23.98
CA VAL A 336 1.32 -2.14 22.80
C VAL A 336 2.30 -2.20 21.62
N LEU A 337 3.04 -1.12 21.36
CA LEU A 337 3.99 -1.04 20.24
C LEU A 337 5.26 -1.87 20.42
N SER A 338 5.61 -2.22 21.66
CA SER A 338 6.82 -3.00 21.98
C SER A 338 6.56 -4.52 22.04
N TYR A 339 5.30 -4.94 21.90
CA TYR A 339 4.95 -6.35 21.77
C TYR A 339 5.02 -6.74 20.29
N ASP A 340 6.23 -7.00 19.81
CA ASP A 340 6.54 -7.88 18.67
C ASP A 340 7.89 -8.57 18.89
#